data_AF-A0A5C7QPB3-F1
#
_entry.id   AF-A0A5C7QPB3-F1
#
_cell.length_a   1.000
_cell.length_b   1.000
_cell.length_c   1.000
_cell.angle_alpha   90.00
_cell.angle_beta   90.00
_cell.angle_gamma   90.00
#
_symmetry.space_group_name_H-M   'P 1'
#
loop_
_entity.id
_entity.type
_entity.pdbx_description
1 polymer ?
#
loop_
_entity_poly.entity_id
_entity_poly.type
_entity_poly.pdbx_seq_one_letter_code
_entity_poly.pdbx_strand_id
1 'polypeptide(L)'
;MATAAFETPTLKPYPVIPLVAEGAMAHSKPFVASAAIQGNIGFPGELAEGWEQRAIAKMGELLGKYRSLQVYMDACVHCGACSDKCHYFLGTGDPRNMPVARQELMRGVYRRYAAVEVGDKPKVVG
;
A
#
# COMPACT_ATOMS: atom_id res chain seq x y z
N MET A 1 -14.46 9.89 21.80
CA MET A 1 -13.05 9.87 21.35
C MET A 1 -12.34 8.73 22.07
N ALA A 2 -11.44 8.02 21.39
CA ALA A 2 -10.94 6.71 21.83
C ALA A 2 -10.35 6.73 23.25
N THR A 3 -10.83 5.82 24.11
CA THR A 3 -10.49 5.65 25.52
C THR A 3 -9.24 4.80 25.77
N ALA A 4 -8.59 4.32 24.71
CA ALA A 4 -7.45 3.43 24.82
C ALA A 4 -6.17 4.22 25.18
N ALA A 5 -5.51 3.79 26.24
CA ALA A 5 -4.20 4.30 26.62
C ALA A 5 -3.13 3.62 25.73
N PHE A 6 -2.45 4.42 24.91
CA PHE A 6 -1.34 3.95 24.07
C PHE A 6 -0.03 4.55 24.58
N GLU A 7 1.01 3.72 24.62
CA GLU A 7 2.36 4.21 24.85
C GLU A 7 2.79 5.03 23.62
N THR A 8 2.88 6.35 23.79
CA THR A 8 3.19 7.27 22.69
C THR A 8 4.67 7.63 22.74
N PRO A 9 5.50 7.14 21.80
CA PRO A 9 6.92 7.46 21.80
C PRO A 9 7.14 8.96 21.53
N THR A 10 8.03 9.58 22.30
CA THR A 10 8.41 10.98 22.07
C THR A 10 9.25 11.08 20.79
N LEU A 11 8.79 11.90 19.83
CA LEU A 11 9.54 12.15 18.60
C LEU A 11 10.79 12.97 18.90
N LYS A 12 11.95 12.40 18.58
CA LYS A 12 13.24 13.10 18.63
C LYS A 12 13.51 13.78 17.27
N PRO A 13 14.31 14.86 17.24
CA PRO A 13 14.71 15.51 15.98
C PRO A 13 15.36 14.54 14.98
N TYR A 14 16.09 13.54 15.49
CA TYR A 14 16.63 12.43 14.72
C TYR A 14 15.96 11.13 15.18
N PRO A 15 15.10 10.51 14.35
CA PRO A 15 14.42 9.28 14.72
C PRO A 15 15.42 8.12 14.80
N VAL A 16 15.31 7.33 15.86
CA VAL A 16 16.00 6.04 15.94
C VAL A 16 15.11 5.02 15.27
N ILE A 17 15.67 4.26 14.32
CA ILE A 17 14.95 3.21 13.62
C ILE A 17 14.65 2.09 14.63
N PRO A 18 13.37 1.74 14.85
CA PRO A 18 13.03 0.67 15.78
C PRO A 18 13.48 -0.70 15.24
N LEU A 19 13.70 -1.64 16.15
CA LEU A 19 13.87 -3.04 15.78
C LEU A 19 12.57 -3.58 15.19
N VAL A 20 12.70 -4.54 14.26
CA VAL A 20 11.57 -5.18 13.61
C VAL A 20 10.75 -5.95 14.65
N ALA A 21 9.46 -5.64 14.73
CA ALA A 21 8.48 -6.26 15.60
C ALA A 21 7.33 -6.82 14.75
N GLU A 22 7.53 -8.02 14.20
CA GLU A 22 6.56 -8.64 13.30
C GLU A 22 5.21 -8.87 13.98
N GLY A 23 4.13 -8.43 13.33
CA GLY A 23 2.77 -8.64 13.82
C GLY A 23 2.35 -7.72 14.98
N ALA A 24 3.15 -6.71 15.32
CA ALA A 24 2.81 -5.75 16.37
C ALA A 24 1.42 -5.12 16.17
N MET A 25 0.98 -4.94 14.92
CA MET A 25 -0.34 -4.37 14.60
C MET A 25 -1.41 -5.40 14.22
N ALA A 26 -1.19 -6.70 14.40
CA ALA A 26 -2.15 -7.73 13.97
C ALA A 26 -3.53 -7.61 14.65
N HIS A 27 -3.59 -7.00 15.85
CA HIS A 27 -4.83 -6.79 16.61
C HIS A 27 -5.61 -5.53 16.19
N SER A 28 -5.02 -4.65 15.37
CA SER A 28 -5.62 -3.37 15.00
C SER A 28 -6.25 -3.43 13.62
N LYS A 29 -7.48 -2.90 13.53
CA LYS A 29 -8.23 -2.80 12.29
C LYS A 29 -8.96 -1.45 12.22
N PRO A 30 -9.04 -0.81 11.04
CA PRO A 30 -9.87 0.37 10.87
C PRO A 30 -11.34 0.08 11.20
N PHE A 31 -12.05 1.09 11.69
CA PHE A 31 -13.50 1.03 11.83
C PHE A 31 -14.14 1.17 10.45
N VAL A 32 -14.95 0.17 10.06
CA VAL A 32 -15.66 0.18 8.78
C VAL A 32 -16.74 1.26 8.80
N ALA A 33 -16.77 2.10 7.77
CA ALA A 33 -17.78 3.16 7.64
C ALA A 33 -19.17 2.56 7.44
N SER A 34 -20.17 3.10 8.15
CA SER A 34 -21.57 2.66 8.01
C SER A 34 -22.12 2.99 6.61
N ALA A 35 -23.13 2.23 6.18
CA ALA A 35 -23.80 2.46 4.90
C ALA A 35 -24.35 3.89 4.76
N ALA A 36 -24.85 4.47 5.86
CA ALA A 36 -25.30 5.86 5.90
C ALA A 36 -24.17 6.86 5.61
N ILE A 37 -22.99 6.66 6.19
CA ILE A 37 -21.82 7.49 5.89
C ILE A 37 -21.43 7.33 4.42
N GLN A 38 -21.31 6.09 3.94
CA GLN A 38 -20.93 5.81 2.55
C GLN A 38 -21.90 6.45 1.55
N GLY A 39 -23.21 6.33 1.76
CA GLY A 39 -24.22 6.94 0.90
C GLY A 39 -24.12 8.47 0.86
N ASN A 40 -23.87 9.11 2.01
CA ASN A 40 -23.71 10.57 2.09
C ASN A 40 -22.50 11.10 1.31
N ILE A 41 -21.46 10.29 1.10
CA ILE A 41 -20.27 10.66 0.30
C ILE A 41 -20.27 10.02 -1.11
N GLY A 42 -21.42 9.50 -1.56
CA GLY A 42 -21.60 8.99 -2.93
C GLY A 42 -21.03 7.60 -3.18
N PHE A 43 -20.73 6.82 -2.13
CA PHE A 43 -20.32 5.43 -2.23
C PHE A 43 -21.51 4.48 -2.03
N PRO A 44 -21.57 3.33 -2.74
CA PRO A 44 -22.73 2.43 -2.76
C PRO A 44 -22.97 1.65 -1.46
N GLY A 45 -22.14 1.78 -0.42
CA GLY A 45 -22.28 1.04 0.85
C GLY A 45 -21.78 -0.41 0.79
N GLU A 46 -21.86 -1.03 -0.38
CA GLU A 46 -21.45 -2.41 -0.66
C GLU A 46 -20.54 -2.46 -1.91
N LEU A 47 -19.79 -3.55 -2.08
CA LEU A 47 -18.99 -3.75 -3.27
C LEU A 47 -19.91 -4.05 -4.46
N ALA A 48 -19.92 -3.15 -5.44
CA ALA A 48 -20.69 -3.32 -6.66
C ALA A 48 -20.22 -4.53 -7.48
N GLU A 49 -21.12 -5.14 -8.23
CA GLU A 49 -20.80 -6.28 -9.09
C GLU A 49 -19.65 -5.95 -10.06
N GLY A 50 -18.78 -6.93 -10.30
CA GLY A 50 -17.63 -6.81 -11.20
C GLY A 50 -16.64 -5.71 -10.83
N TRP A 51 -16.57 -5.28 -9.57
CA TRP A 51 -15.65 -4.21 -9.13
C TRP A 51 -14.18 -4.60 -9.36
N GLU A 52 -13.81 -5.87 -9.17
CA GLU A 52 -12.43 -6.35 -9.33
C GLU A 52 -11.96 -6.17 -10.78
N GLN A 53 -12.77 -6.61 -11.74
CA GLN A 53 -12.45 -6.53 -13.17
C GLN A 53 -12.37 -5.07 -13.61
N ARG A 54 -13.28 -4.21 -13.13
CA ARG A 54 -13.23 -2.77 -13.40
C ARG A 54 -11.97 -2.12 -12.81
N ALA A 55 -11.57 -2.50 -11.61
CA ALA A 55 -10.35 -2.00 -10.97
C ALA A 55 -9.08 -2.42 -11.73
N ILE A 56 -9.01 -3.68 -12.16
CA ILE A 56 -7.89 -4.20 -12.97
C ILE A 56 -7.84 -3.50 -14.33
N ALA A 57 -8.97 -3.38 -15.03
CA ALA A 57 -9.05 -2.68 -16.31
C ALA A 57 -8.61 -1.22 -16.18
N LYS A 58 -9.03 -0.52 -15.12
CA LYS A 58 -8.61 0.86 -14.86
C LYS A 58 -7.11 0.96 -14.55
N MET A 59 -6.54 0.00 -13.81
CA MET A 59 -5.10 -0.07 -13.60
C MET A 59 -4.35 -0.23 -14.93
N GLY A 60 -4.82 -1.09 -15.83
CA GLY A 60 -4.27 -1.23 -17.19
C GLY A 60 -4.30 0.07 -17.98
N GLU A 61 -5.44 0.78 -17.99
CA GLU A 61 -5.56 2.10 -18.63
C GLU A 61 -4.53 3.11 -18.07
N LEU A 62 -4.37 3.17 -16.75
CA LEU A 62 -3.42 4.07 -16.09
C LEU A 62 -1.96 3.72 -16.42
N LEU A 63 -1.63 2.44 -16.49
CA LEU A 63 -0.29 1.97 -16.87
C LEU A 63 0.03 2.29 -18.33
N GLY A 64 -0.95 2.17 -19.24
CA GLY A 64 -0.79 2.57 -20.64
C GLY A 64 -0.68 4.08 -20.84
N LYS A 65 -1.32 4.87 -19.96
CA LYS A 65 -1.30 6.34 -20.02
C LYS A 65 -0.07 6.97 -19.36
N TYR A 66 0.42 6.40 -18.26
CA TYR A 66 1.47 7.02 -17.43
C TYR A 66 2.70 6.12 -17.26
N ARG A 67 3.75 6.42 -18.03
CA ARG A 67 5.07 5.78 -17.87
C ARG A 67 5.61 5.88 -16.43
N SER A 68 5.37 7.00 -15.75
CA SER A 68 5.79 7.19 -14.36
C SER A 68 5.21 6.13 -13.42
N LEU A 69 3.96 5.72 -13.66
CA LEU A 69 3.32 4.67 -12.85
C LEU A 69 4.03 3.33 -13.02
N GLN A 70 4.36 2.94 -14.25
CA GLN A 70 5.15 1.73 -14.53
C GLN A 70 6.50 1.77 -13.80
N VAL A 71 7.23 2.88 -13.94
CA VAL A 71 8.51 3.08 -13.25
C VAL A 71 8.37 2.97 -11.74
N TYR A 72 7.33 3.55 -11.13
CA TYR A 72 7.13 3.46 -9.68
C TYR A 72 6.75 2.05 -9.19
N MET A 73 6.09 1.26 -10.04
CA MET A 73 5.82 -0.15 -9.74
C MET A 73 7.10 -0.99 -9.76
N ASP A 74 8.04 -0.68 -10.67
CA ASP A 74 9.25 -1.50 -10.89
C ASP A 74 10.52 -1.00 -10.18
N ALA A 75 10.59 0.29 -9.81
CA ALA A 75 11.81 0.90 -9.27
C ALA A 75 12.23 0.37 -7.87
N CYS A 76 11.33 -0.30 -7.16
CA CYS A 76 11.63 -0.77 -5.81
C CYS A 76 12.56 -1.99 -5.83
N VAL A 77 13.83 -1.78 -5.46
CA VAL A 77 14.84 -2.85 -5.30
C VAL A 77 14.85 -3.48 -3.89
N HIS A 78 13.86 -3.17 -3.05
CA HIS A 78 13.76 -3.70 -1.68
C HIS A 78 14.97 -3.36 -0.77
N CYS A 79 15.62 -2.21 -0.98
CA CYS A 79 16.77 -1.79 -0.17
C CYS A 79 16.42 -1.35 1.27
N GLY A 80 15.15 -1.10 1.57
CA GLY A 80 14.73 -0.66 2.91
C GLY A 80 14.97 0.82 3.22
N ALA A 81 15.48 1.62 2.28
CA ALA A 81 15.73 3.06 2.49
C ALA A 81 14.46 3.88 2.81
N CYS A 82 13.27 3.32 2.56
CA CYS A 82 12.00 3.95 2.90
C CYS A 82 11.54 3.67 4.35
N SER A 83 12.11 2.67 5.01
CA SER A 83 11.57 2.15 6.27
C SER A 83 11.59 3.20 7.38
N ASP A 84 12.67 3.96 7.48
CA ASP A 84 12.85 5.03 8.48
C ASP A 84 12.04 6.31 8.20
N LYS A 85 11.36 6.41 7.05
CA LYS A 85 10.54 7.58 6.67
C LYS A 85 9.06 7.41 7.03
N CYS A 86 8.64 6.22 7.41
CA CYS A 86 7.23 5.94 7.69
C CYS A 86 6.92 6.08 9.17
N HIS A 87 6.05 7.02 9.52
CA HIS A 87 5.60 7.21 10.90
C HIS A 87 4.92 5.95 11.47
N TYR A 88 4.24 5.16 10.65
CA TYR A 88 3.65 3.89 11.11
C TYR A 88 4.73 2.87 11.48
N PHE A 89 5.77 2.72 10.66
CA PHE A 89 6.87 1.81 10.99
C PHE A 89 7.63 2.29 12.23
N LEU A 90 7.92 3.60 12.32
CA LEU A 90 8.61 4.19 13.48
C LEU A 90 7.82 4.01 14.78
N GLY A 91 6.48 4.07 14.72
CA GLY A 91 5.62 3.90 15.89
C GLY A 91 5.39 2.46 16.32
N THR A 92 5.47 1.49 15.40
CA THR A 92 5.05 0.11 15.69
C THR A 92 6.15 -0.95 15.53
N GLY A 93 7.23 -0.65 14.80
CA GLY A 93 8.25 -1.63 14.40
C GLY A 93 7.74 -2.70 13.43
N ASP A 94 6.48 -2.64 13.00
CA ASP A 94 5.84 -3.69 12.19
C ASP A 94 6.31 -3.59 10.73
N PRO A 95 6.99 -4.60 10.16
CA PRO A 95 7.49 -4.55 8.80
C PRO A 95 6.36 -4.38 7.77
N ARG A 96 5.12 -4.79 8.07
CA ARG A 96 3.96 -4.57 7.19
C ARG A 96 3.56 -3.09 7.09
N ASN A 97 4.00 -2.27 8.04
CA ASN A 97 3.79 -0.83 8.04
C ASN A 97 4.90 -0.05 7.32
N MET A 98 5.95 -0.71 6.83
CA MET A 98 6.95 -0.05 5.98
C MET A 98 6.31 0.40 4.65
N PRO A 99 6.79 1.51 4.02
CA PRO A 99 6.25 1.97 2.75
C PRO A 99 6.34 0.89 1.66
N VAL A 100 7.43 0.11 1.65
CA VAL A 100 7.60 -0.97 0.68
C VAL A 100 6.52 -2.03 0.81
N ALA A 101 6.25 -2.53 2.03
CA ALA A 101 5.30 -3.60 2.27
C ALA A 101 3.86 -3.18 1.94
N ARG A 102 3.49 -1.93 2.25
CA ARG A 102 2.18 -1.37 1.89
C ARG A 102 2.01 -1.26 0.37
N GLN A 103 3.05 -0.82 -0.33
CA GLN A 103 3.03 -0.74 -1.79
C GLN A 103 3.08 -2.12 -2.46
N GLU A 104 3.63 -3.12 -1.78
CA GLU A 104 3.71 -4.49 -2.31
C GLU A 104 2.33 -5.14 -2.50
N LEU A 105 1.29 -4.70 -1.76
CA LEU A 105 -0.09 -5.10 -2.02
C LEU A 105 -0.55 -4.70 -3.42
N MET A 106 -0.29 -3.46 -3.82
CA MET A 106 -0.60 -2.97 -5.16
C MET A 106 0.30 -3.61 -6.22
N ARG A 107 1.59 -3.78 -5.93
CA ARG A 107 2.53 -4.45 -6.84
C ARG A 107 2.18 -5.92 -7.06
N GLY A 108 1.60 -6.60 -6.08
CA GLY A 108 1.11 -7.96 -6.22
C GLY A 108 0.02 -8.08 -7.28
N VAL A 109 -0.92 -7.12 -7.30
CA VAL A 109 -1.95 -7.03 -8.35
C VAL A 109 -1.30 -6.70 -9.70
N TYR A 110 -0.42 -5.69 -9.73
CA TYR A 110 0.32 -5.31 -10.95
C TYR A 110 1.09 -6.48 -11.57
N ARG A 111 1.90 -7.21 -10.80
CA ARG A 111 2.68 -8.35 -11.30
C ARG A 111 1.79 -9.51 -11.75
N ARG A 112 0.61 -9.68 -11.15
CA ARG A 112 -0.33 -10.74 -11.52
C ARG A 112 -1.06 -10.44 -12.84
N TYR A 113 -1.47 -9.20 -13.06
CA TYR A 113 -2.38 -8.85 -14.17
C TYR A 113 -1.73 -8.01 -15.28
N ALA A 114 -0.76 -7.13 -14.96
CA ALA A 114 -0.12 -6.27 -15.95
C ALA A 114 1.17 -6.86 -16.54
N ALA A 115 1.88 -7.72 -15.80
CA ALA A 115 3.11 -8.35 -16.31
C ALA A 115 2.87 -9.37 -17.43
N VAL A 116 1.60 -9.74 -17.70
CA VAL A 116 1.21 -10.72 -18.72
C VAL A 116 0.97 -10.07 -20.09
N GLU A 117 0.71 -8.76 -20.16
CA GLU A 117 0.58 -8.04 -21.45
C GLU A 117 1.93 -7.61 -22.05
N VAL A 118 3.06 -7.97 -21.43
CA VAL A 118 4.36 -7.95 -22.10
C VAL A 118 4.52 -9.23 -22.93
N GLY A 119 3.61 -9.41 -23.89
CA GLY A 119 3.91 -10.13 -25.12
C GLY A 119 4.99 -9.33 -25.83
N ASP A 120 6.16 -9.95 -26.04
CA ASP A 120 7.44 -9.31 -26.34
C ASP A 120 8.03 -8.48 -25.20
N LYS A 121 8.82 -9.17 -24.37
CA LYS A 121 9.98 -8.53 -23.74
C LYS A 121 10.80 -7.90 -24.89
N PRO A 122 11.03 -6.58 -24.96
CA PRO A 122 12.21 -6.14 -25.68
C PRO A 122 13.38 -6.85 -24.98
N LYS A 123 14.22 -7.55 -25.75
CA LYS A 123 15.55 -7.94 -25.27
C LYS A 123 16.16 -6.67 -24.68
N VAL A 124 16.20 -6.58 -23.36
CA VAL A 124 16.98 -5.56 -22.69
C VAL A 124 18.41 -5.93 -23.06
N VAL A 125 18.97 -5.11 -23.94
CA VAL A 125 20.36 -5.15 -24.35
C VAL A 125 21.19 -4.93 -23.08
N GLY A 126 22.00 -5.94 -22.71
CA GLY A 126 22.93 -5.90 -21.58
C GLY A 126 22.74 -7.07 -20.63
#